data_AF-A0A7S4Q3P2-F1
#
_entry.id   AF-A0A7S4Q3P2-F1
#
_cell.length_a   1.000
_cell.length_b   1.000
_cell.length_c   1.000
_cell.angle_alpha   90.00
_cell.angle_beta   90.00
_cell.angle_gamma   90.00
#
_symmetry.space_group_name_H-M   'P 1'
#
loop_
_entity.id
_entity.type
_entity.pdbx_description
1 polymer ?
#
loop_
_entity_poly.entity_id
_entity_poly.type
_entity_poly.pdbx_seq_one_letter_code
_entity_poly.pdbx_strand_id
1 'polypeptide(L)'
;MDSSRLVGLLTSQATGRRIRTASWVYNLLVIDINTTVRRHPRVTYLDEPPEINIGQAMSQEYMVFTSNSAIVSKSADMFIFTQAQQSALLKNTKSRIFFVSVPDGQVVYTAPLDFVILQLMTNEKYGDVSAVGYRSGEQQVVMLARVTRNMVEDRKVVDWIYNP
;
A
#
# COMPACT_ATOMS: atom_id res chain seq x y z
N MET A 1 -11.51 17.26 -16.84
CA MET A 1 -11.49 16.00 -16.06
C MET A 1 -10.86 16.40 -14.75
N ASP A 2 -11.67 16.84 -13.79
CA ASP A 2 -11.16 17.48 -12.58
C ASP A 2 -11.63 16.64 -11.37
N SER A 3 -11.22 15.38 -11.35
CA SER A 3 -11.48 14.45 -10.24
C SER A 3 -10.16 14.05 -9.60
N SER A 4 -10.00 14.32 -8.31
CA SER A 4 -8.89 13.79 -7.51
C SER A 4 -9.34 12.47 -6.88
N ARG A 5 -8.47 11.46 -6.89
CA ARG A 5 -8.74 10.16 -6.26
C ARG A 5 -7.92 10.04 -4.98
N LEU A 6 -8.56 9.71 -3.88
CA LEU A 6 -7.87 9.24 -2.68
C LEU A 6 -8.04 7.73 -2.60
N VAL A 7 -6.92 7.03 -2.40
CA VAL A 7 -6.91 5.58 -2.20
C VAL A 7 -6.38 5.29 -0.81
N GLY A 8 -7.07 4.43 -0.08
CA GLY A 8 -6.71 4.07 1.29
C GLY A 8 -7.10 2.64 1.64
N LEU A 9 -6.66 2.21 2.83
CA LEU A 9 -7.04 0.94 3.42
C LEU A 9 -8.07 1.19 4.52
N LEU A 10 -9.20 0.49 4.44
CA LEU A 10 -10.17 0.44 5.51
C LEU A 10 -10.00 -0.87 6.28
N THR A 11 -9.84 -0.76 7.60
CA THR A 11 -9.89 -1.90 8.52
C THR A 11 -11.20 -1.85 9.30
N SER A 12 -11.93 -2.97 9.33
CA SER A 12 -13.05 -3.10 10.25
C SER A 12 -12.50 -3.37 11.64
N GLN A 13 -12.66 -2.45 12.59
CA GLN A 13 -12.40 -2.73 14.00
C GLN A 13 -13.73 -3.05 14.66
N ALA A 14 -14.11 -4.32 14.73
CA ALA A 14 -15.25 -4.74 15.53
C ALA A 14 -14.93 -4.55 17.03
N THR A 15 -15.20 -3.34 17.53
CA THR A 15 -15.30 -2.90 18.93
C THR A 15 -14.80 -3.92 19.98
N GLY A 16 -13.51 -3.80 20.32
CA GLY A 16 -12.94 -4.03 21.65
C GLY A 16 -13.04 -5.41 22.32
N ARG A 17 -13.77 -6.41 21.81
CA ARG A 17 -13.98 -7.64 22.61
C ARG A 17 -14.14 -8.96 21.87
N ARG A 18 -13.94 -9.01 20.55
CA ARG A 18 -13.91 -10.29 19.81
C ARG A 18 -12.70 -10.37 18.91
N ILE A 19 -11.65 -10.99 19.43
CA ILE A 19 -10.44 -11.38 18.70
C ILE A 19 -10.79 -12.62 17.88
N ARG A 20 -11.42 -12.46 16.72
CA ARG A 20 -11.54 -13.52 15.72
C ARG A 20 -10.81 -13.07 14.46
N THR A 21 -10.12 -13.97 13.78
CA THR A 21 -9.38 -13.69 12.53
C THR A 21 -10.27 -13.02 11.48
N ALA A 22 -11.56 -13.37 11.44
CA ALA A 22 -12.56 -12.76 10.55
C ALA A 22 -12.89 -11.29 10.84
N SER A 23 -12.39 -10.72 11.94
CA SER A 23 -12.60 -9.32 12.31
C SER A 23 -11.58 -8.38 11.67
N TRP A 24 -10.65 -8.87 10.87
CA TRP A 24 -9.55 -8.09 10.31
C TRP A 24 -9.51 -8.22 8.78
N VAL A 25 -10.52 -7.65 8.14
CA VAL A 25 -10.61 -7.57 6.67
C VAL A 25 -10.07 -6.22 6.22
N TYR A 26 -9.16 -6.23 5.26
CA TYR A 26 -8.66 -5.02 4.60
C TYR A 26 -9.47 -4.78 3.35
N ASN A 27 -10.02 -3.58 3.22
CA ASN A 27 -10.74 -3.17 2.01
C ASN A 27 -10.01 -2.01 1.35
N LEU A 28 -9.92 -2.05 0.03
CA LEU A 28 -9.42 -0.96 -0.78
C LEU A 28 -10.51 0.11 -0.91
N LEU A 29 -10.30 1.27 -0.31
CA LEU A 29 -11.21 2.40 -0.44
C LEU A 29 -10.72 3.33 -1.54
N VAL A 30 -11.59 3.63 -2.50
CA VAL A 30 -11.36 4.66 -3.51
C VAL A 30 -12.42 5.75 -3.33
N ILE A 31 -11.96 6.98 -3.17
CA ILE A 31 -12.77 8.18 -2.99
C ILE A 31 -12.57 9.05 -4.22
N ASP A 32 -13.61 9.21 -5.02
CA ASP A 32 -13.62 10.16 -6.12
C ASP A 32 -14.11 11.53 -5.60
N ILE A 33 -13.27 12.55 -5.73
CA ILE A 33 -13.60 13.93 -5.38
C ILE A 33 -13.87 14.69 -6.66
N ASN A 34 -15.15 14.94 -6.96
CA ASN A 34 -15.53 15.76 -8.11
C ASN A 34 -15.29 17.25 -7.78
N THR A 35 -14.28 17.87 -8.39
CA THR A 35 -13.94 19.29 -8.14
C THR A 35 -14.57 20.27 -9.14
N THR A 36 -15.38 19.76 -10.09
CA THR A 36 -16.09 20.58 -11.10
C THR A 36 -16.99 21.63 -10.44
N VAL A 37 -17.48 21.36 -9.21
CA VAL A 37 -18.17 22.34 -8.37
C VAL A 37 -17.28 22.67 -7.17
N ARG A 38 -16.37 23.65 -7.33
CA ARG A 38 -15.37 24.04 -6.31
C ARG A 38 -15.92 24.34 -4.91
N ARG A 39 -17.23 24.59 -4.76
CA ARG A 39 -17.88 24.92 -3.48
C ARG A 39 -18.50 23.73 -2.75
N HIS A 40 -18.79 22.62 -3.45
CA HIS A 40 -19.38 21.41 -2.87
C HIS A 40 -18.79 20.17 -3.55
N PRO A 41 -17.54 19.80 -3.22
CA PRO A 41 -16.99 18.55 -3.71
C PRO A 41 -17.90 17.40 -3.29
N ARG A 42 -18.41 16.65 -4.28
CA ARG A 42 -19.14 15.42 -4.01
C ARG A 42 -18.12 14.31 -3.83
N VAL A 43 -18.18 13.68 -2.66
CA VAL A 43 -17.42 12.49 -2.33
C VAL A 43 -18.29 11.28 -2.62
N THR A 44 -17.84 10.43 -3.54
CA THR A 44 -18.47 9.13 -3.81
C THR A 44 -17.52 8.04 -3.35
N TYR A 45 -18.07 7.06 -2.64
CA TYR A 45 -17.35 5.84 -2.24
C TYR A 45 -17.78 4.68 -3.13
N LEU A 46 -16.94 3.66 -3.23
CA LEU A 46 -17.41 2.36 -3.70
C LEU A 46 -18.40 1.81 -2.67
N ASP A 47 -19.62 1.45 -3.12
CA ASP A 47 -20.67 0.89 -2.25
C ASP A 47 -20.20 -0.43 -1.59
N GLU A 48 -19.35 -1.20 -2.29
CA GLU A 48 -18.67 -2.40 -1.79
C GLU A 48 -17.18 -2.31 -2.12
N PRO A 49 -16.33 -1.88 -1.17
CA PRO A 49 -14.89 -1.79 -1.42
C PRO A 49 -14.28 -3.20 -1.54
N PRO A 50 -13.38 -3.45 -2.51
CA PRO A 50 -12.81 -4.78 -2.72
C PRO A 50 -11.94 -5.20 -1.54
N GLU A 51 -12.11 -6.45 -1.12
CA GLU A 51 -11.28 -7.07 -0.09
C GLU A 51 -9.89 -7.40 -0.64
N ILE A 52 -8.86 -7.08 0.14
CA ILE A 52 -7.47 -7.38 -0.21
C ILE A 52 -7.13 -8.79 0.26
N ASN A 53 -6.96 -9.70 -0.70
CA ASN A 53 -6.58 -11.07 -0.41
C ASN A 53 -5.06 -11.21 -0.30
N ILE A 54 -4.55 -11.26 0.93
CA ILE A 54 -3.10 -11.30 1.22
C ILE A 54 -2.53 -12.72 1.14
N GLY A 55 -3.37 -13.76 0.98
CA GLY A 55 -2.93 -15.16 0.78
C GLY A 55 -2.12 -15.79 1.93
N GLN A 56 -1.84 -15.04 3.00
CA GLN A 56 -1.13 -15.49 4.19
C GLN A 56 -1.96 -15.15 5.43
N ALA A 57 -2.04 -16.11 6.37
CA ALA A 57 -2.60 -15.86 7.69
C ALA A 57 -1.72 -14.83 8.41
N MET A 58 -2.12 -13.56 8.37
CA MET A 58 -1.42 -12.52 9.08
C MET A 58 -1.48 -12.80 10.59
N SER A 59 -0.32 -12.89 11.22
CA SER A 59 -0.22 -13.05 12.68
C SER A 59 -0.81 -11.81 13.37
N GLN A 60 -1.74 -12.05 14.28
CA GLN A 60 -2.67 -11.06 14.86
C GLN A 60 -1.99 -10.02 15.77
N GLU A 61 -0.73 -10.21 16.16
CA GLU A 61 -0.17 -9.46 17.29
C GLU A 61 0.44 -8.10 16.94
N TYR A 62 0.71 -7.78 15.67
CA TYR A 62 1.37 -6.52 15.30
C TYR A 62 0.94 -5.95 13.94
N MET A 63 -0.36 -5.76 13.75
CA MET A 63 -0.89 -4.97 12.62
C MET A 63 -0.68 -3.46 12.83
N VAL A 64 0.53 -3.07 13.23
CA VAL A 64 0.97 -1.68 13.22
C VAL A 64 1.34 -1.37 11.77
N PHE A 65 0.42 -0.72 11.06
CA PHE A 65 0.78 0.00 9.86
C PHE A 65 1.94 0.92 10.22
N THR A 66 3.04 0.84 9.48
CA THR A 66 3.80 2.08 9.34
C THR A 66 2.95 2.92 8.41
N SER A 67 2.70 4.19 8.75
CA SER A 67 1.83 5.16 8.05
C SER A 67 2.26 5.49 6.62
N ASN A 68 3.05 4.61 6.03
CA ASN A 68 3.75 4.76 4.77
C ASN A 68 2.93 4.05 3.72
N SER A 69 2.10 4.85 3.07
CA SER A 69 1.38 4.48 1.87
C SER A 69 1.69 5.46 0.77
N ALA A 70 1.69 4.97 -0.47
CA ALA A 70 1.81 5.82 -1.64
C ALA A 70 0.97 5.28 -2.79
N ILE A 71 0.55 6.19 -3.67
CA ILE A 71 -0.18 5.86 -4.88
C ILE A 71 0.75 6.11 -6.07
N VAL A 72 0.76 5.19 -7.02
CA VAL A 72 1.36 5.40 -8.34
C VAL A 72 0.22 5.45 -9.35
N SER A 73 -0.06 6.65 -9.86
CA SER A 73 -1.10 6.89 -10.87
C SER A 73 -0.46 7.16 -12.24
N LYS A 74 0.01 6.10 -12.88
CA LYS A 74 0.19 6.03 -14.34
C LYS A 74 -0.68 4.89 -14.84
N SER A 75 -0.68 4.54 -16.12
CA SER A 75 -1.45 3.42 -16.70
C SER A 75 -1.52 2.12 -15.87
N ALA A 76 -0.63 1.91 -14.88
CA ALA A 76 -0.74 0.97 -13.77
C ALA A 76 -1.10 1.65 -12.41
N ASP A 77 -2.39 1.94 -12.16
CA ASP A 77 -2.86 2.47 -10.86
C ASP A 77 -2.56 1.48 -9.73
N MET A 78 -1.69 1.85 -8.79
CA MET A 78 -1.29 0.98 -7.68
C MET A 78 -1.28 1.71 -6.34
N PHE A 79 -1.74 0.99 -5.31
CA PHE A 79 -1.63 1.37 -3.91
C PHE A 79 -0.53 0.56 -3.24
N ILE A 80 0.39 1.24 -2.57
CA ILE A 80 1.57 0.63 -1.95
C ILE A 80 1.50 0.90 -0.47
N PHE A 81 1.69 -0.13 0.35
CA PHE A 81 1.76 0.02 1.80
C PHE A 81 2.77 -0.96 2.41
N THR A 82 3.08 -0.78 3.69
CA THR A 82 4.00 -1.66 4.40
C THR A 82 3.40 -2.16 5.71
N GLN A 83 3.90 -3.30 6.16
CA GLN A 83 3.59 -3.88 7.46
C GLN A 83 4.89 -4.21 8.19
N ALA A 84 4.87 -4.07 9.52
CA ALA A 84 5.96 -4.57 10.36
C ALA A 84 6.01 -6.11 10.31
N GLN A 85 7.20 -6.66 10.13
CA GLN A 85 7.46 -8.09 10.24
C GLN A 85 7.69 -8.48 11.69
N GLN A 86 7.20 -9.66 12.08
CA GLN A 86 7.37 -10.17 13.43
C GLN A 86 8.85 -10.36 13.77
N SER A 87 9.25 -9.82 14.92
CA SER A 87 10.59 -9.98 15.47
C SER A 87 10.48 -10.06 16.99
N ALA A 88 11.29 -10.91 17.63
CA ALA A 88 11.33 -11.03 19.09
C ALA A 88 11.79 -9.73 19.78
N LEU A 89 12.54 -8.88 19.08
CA LEU A 89 13.02 -7.58 19.59
C LEU A 89 12.59 -6.46 18.65
N LEU A 90 12.08 -5.36 19.22
CA LEU A 90 11.62 -4.19 18.45
C LEU A 90 12.70 -3.62 17.53
N LYS A 91 13.96 -3.58 17.99
CA LYS A 91 15.12 -3.10 17.20
C LYS A 91 15.40 -3.94 15.93
N ASN A 92 14.90 -5.17 15.89
CA ASN A 92 15.07 -6.10 14.79
C ASN A 92 13.82 -6.17 13.90
N THR A 93 12.74 -5.45 14.24
CA THR A 93 11.54 -5.34 13.42
C THR A 93 11.92 -4.75 12.07
N LYS A 94 11.48 -5.39 10.98
CA LYS A 94 11.70 -4.92 9.61
C LYS A 94 10.37 -4.67 8.92
N SER A 95 10.39 -4.05 7.75
CA SER A 95 9.17 -3.84 6.97
C SER A 95 9.00 -4.91 5.89
N ARG A 96 7.75 -5.28 5.61
CA ARG A 96 7.33 -5.97 4.39
C ARG A 96 6.52 -4.99 3.56
N ILE A 97 6.80 -4.89 2.28
CA ILE A 97 6.07 -4.02 1.35
C ILE A 97 5.03 -4.83 0.57
N PHE A 98 3.91 -4.20 0.24
CA PHE A 98 2.81 -4.74 -0.54
C PHE A 98 2.45 -3.78 -1.65
N PHE A 99 2.29 -4.33 -2.85
CA PHE A 99 1.87 -3.62 -4.05
C PHE A 99 0.49 -4.15 -4.46
N VAL A 100 -0.53 -3.32 -4.33
CA VAL A 100 -1.93 -3.67 -4.57
C VAL A 100 -2.43 -2.92 -5.81
N SER A 101 -3.08 -3.66 -6.70
CA SER A 101 -3.70 -3.12 -7.90
C SER A 101 -5.02 -2.41 -7.56
N VAL A 102 -5.25 -1.27 -8.20
CA VAL A 102 -6.50 -0.49 -8.11
C VAL A 102 -7.26 -0.58 -9.45
N PRO A 103 -8.57 -0.87 -9.47
CA PRO A 103 -9.48 -0.99 -8.33
C PRO A 103 -9.66 -2.42 -7.81
N ASP A 104 -9.03 -3.44 -8.41
CA ASP A 104 -9.32 -4.85 -8.13
C ASP A 104 -8.93 -5.34 -6.71
N GLY A 105 -8.09 -4.62 -5.98
CA GLY A 105 -7.62 -5.02 -4.65
C GLY A 105 -6.63 -6.20 -4.68
N GLN A 106 -6.13 -6.58 -5.86
CA GLN A 106 -5.24 -7.73 -6.01
C GLN A 106 -3.82 -7.38 -5.57
N VAL A 107 -3.22 -8.21 -4.70
CA VAL A 107 -1.79 -8.12 -4.39
C VAL A 107 -0.99 -8.60 -5.60
N VAL A 108 -0.28 -7.67 -6.24
CA VAL A 108 0.56 -7.95 -7.41
C VAL A 108 1.95 -8.43 -7.00
N TYR A 109 2.50 -7.83 -5.93
CA TYR A 109 3.84 -8.15 -5.44
C TYR A 109 3.98 -7.88 -3.95
N THR A 110 4.81 -8.67 -3.28
CA THR A 110 5.24 -8.43 -1.90
C THR A 110 6.68 -8.87 -1.70
N ALA A 111 7.43 -8.10 -0.92
CA ALA A 111 8.81 -8.43 -0.57
C ALA A 111 9.14 -8.06 0.89
N PRO A 112 9.99 -8.85 1.58
CA PRO A 112 10.62 -8.44 2.82
C PRO A 112 11.69 -7.36 2.56
N LEU A 113 11.97 -6.52 3.56
CA LEU A 113 13.05 -5.54 3.53
C LEU A 113 14.01 -5.78 4.70
N ASP A 114 15.27 -5.34 4.58
CA ASP A 114 16.28 -5.45 5.64
C ASP A 114 16.25 -4.29 6.65
N PHE A 115 15.30 -3.36 6.50
CA PHE A 115 15.18 -2.14 7.29
C PHE A 115 13.71 -1.77 7.56
N VAL A 116 13.51 -0.78 8.44
CA VAL A 116 12.20 -0.20 8.71
C VAL A 116 11.99 1.01 7.80
N ILE A 117 10.89 1.01 7.05
CA ILE A 117 10.49 2.17 6.25
C ILE A 117 9.90 3.24 7.16
N LEU A 118 10.41 4.47 7.02
CA LEU A 118 9.89 5.68 7.64
C LEU A 118 8.97 6.46 6.71
N GLN A 119 9.19 6.40 5.40
CA GLN A 119 8.35 7.05 4.39
C GLN A 119 8.47 6.33 3.04
N LEU A 120 7.34 6.15 2.34
CA LEU A 120 7.31 5.76 0.93
C LEU A 120 7.21 7.01 0.04
N MET A 121 7.89 6.97 -1.10
CA MET A 121 7.87 8.02 -2.11
C MET A 121 7.60 7.38 -3.46
N THR A 122 6.71 7.99 -4.23
CA THR A 122 6.37 7.54 -5.58
C THR A 122 6.62 8.65 -6.59
N ASN A 123 7.15 8.26 -7.74
CA ASN A 123 7.26 9.12 -8.91
C ASN A 123 6.22 8.67 -9.93
N GLU A 124 5.07 9.35 -9.97
CA GLU A 124 3.98 9.01 -10.88
C GLU A 124 4.39 9.06 -12.37
N LYS A 125 5.33 9.94 -12.74
CA LYS A 125 5.77 10.08 -14.13
C LYS A 125 6.52 8.84 -14.62
N TYR A 126 7.39 8.27 -13.80
CA TYR A 126 8.25 7.15 -14.17
C TYR A 126 7.80 5.80 -13.58
N GLY A 127 6.87 5.83 -12.62
CA GLY A 127 6.44 4.65 -11.87
C GLY A 127 7.45 4.22 -10.80
N ASP A 128 8.45 5.05 -10.49
CA ASP A 128 9.49 4.69 -9.54
C ASP A 128 8.96 4.73 -8.11
N VAL A 129 9.34 3.74 -7.31
CA VAL A 129 8.98 3.62 -5.90
C VAL A 129 10.27 3.60 -5.10
N SER A 130 10.39 4.54 -4.19
CA SER A 130 11.53 4.67 -3.29
C SER A 130 11.05 4.70 -1.84
N ALA A 131 11.94 4.36 -0.92
CA ALA A 131 11.67 4.42 0.50
C ALA A 131 12.79 5.16 1.24
N VAL A 132 12.42 5.83 2.31
CA VAL A 132 13.34 6.40 3.28
C VAL A 132 13.27 5.55 4.54
N GLY A 133 14.41 5.20 5.11
CA GLY A 133 14.46 4.46 6.36
C GLY A 133 15.86 4.39 6.96
N TYR A 134 15.92 3.90 8.20
CA TYR A 134 17.20 3.75 8.91
C TYR A 134 17.82 2.38 8.58
N ARG A 135 19.00 2.40 7.95
CA ARG A 135 19.72 1.22 7.46
C ARG A 135 21.21 1.40 7.71
N SER A 136 21.87 0.35 8.21
CA SER A 136 23.32 0.32 8.45
C SER A 136 23.88 1.49 9.27
N GLY A 137 23.10 2.02 10.21
CA GLY A 137 23.53 3.11 11.09
C GLY A 137 23.14 4.51 10.62
N GLU A 138 22.57 4.65 9.42
CA GLU A 138 22.26 5.94 8.80
C GLU A 138 20.85 5.97 8.19
N GLN A 139 20.31 7.17 7.97
CA GLN A 139 19.07 7.34 7.21
C GLN A 139 19.40 7.34 5.72
N GLN A 140 18.78 6.43 4.97
CA GLN A 140 19.03 6.23 3.55
C GLN A 140 17.75 6.36 2.74
N VAL A 141 17.89 6.86 1.52
CA VAL A 141 16.86 6.83 0.47
C VAL A 141 17.23 5.70 -0.48
N VAL A 142 16.33 4.74 -0.66
CA VAL A 142 16.57 3.54 -1.46
C VAL A 142 15.50 3.40 -2.53
N MET A 143 15.91 3.16 -3.77
CA MET A 143 15.00 2.81 -4.85
C MET A 143 14.57 1.35 -4.69
N LEU A 144 13.26 1.09 -4.62
CA LEU A 144 12.69 -0.23 -4.37
C LEU A 144 12.30 -0.94 -5.66
N ALA A 145 11.48 -0.29 -6.46
CA ALA A 145 10.85 -0.89 -7.62
C ALA A 145 10.48 0.17 -8.66
N ARG A 146 10.15 -0.31 -9.86
CA ARG A 146 9.41 0.45 -10.88
C ARG A 146 8.11 -0.25 -11.20
N VAL A 147 7.02 0.50 -11.20
CA VAL A 147 5.68 0.02 -11.54
C VAL A 147 5.37 0.41 -12.98
N THR A 148 5.00 -0.57 -13.80
CA THR A 148 4.62 -0.37 -15.21
C THR A 148 3.34 -1.14 -15.55
N ARG A 149 2.72 -0.81 -16.69
CA ARG A 149 1.67 -1.64 -17.30
C ARG A 149 2.27 -2.32 -18.53
N ASN A 150 2.23 -3.64 -18.56
CA ASN A 150 2.46 -4.36 -19.80
C ASN A 150 1.25 -4.15 -20.70
N MET A 151 1.43 -3.39 -21.77
CA MET A 151 0.37 -3.07 -22.73
C MET A 151 -0.08 -4.27 -23.58
N VAL A 152 0.76 -5.31 -23.70
CA VAL A 152 0.46 -6.51 -24.51
C VAL A 152 -0.40 -7.50 -23.73
N GLU A 153 -0.04 -7.74 -22.48
CA GLU A 153 -0.72 -8.70 -21.59
C GLU A 153 -1.80 -8.04 -20.72
N ASP A 154 -2.00 -6.73 -20.89
CA ASP A 154 -2.86 -5.87 -20.10
C ASP A 154 -2.76 -6.07 -18.57
N ARG A 155 -1.52 -6.24 -18.08
CA ARG A 155 -1.25 -6.47 -16.66
C ARG A 155 -0.34 -5.43 -16.04
N LYS A 156 -0.54 -5.17 -14.76
CA LYS A 156 0.39 -4.35 -13.96
C LYS A 156 1.59 -5.19 -13.57
N VAL A 157 2.77 -4.59 -13.68
CA VAL A 157 4.05 -5.24 -13.43
C VAL A 157 4.82 -4.42 -12.40
N VAL A 158 5.37 -5.11 -11.41
CA VAL A 158 6.27 -4.55 -10.40
C VAL A 158 7.67 -5.06 -10.71
N ASP A 159 8.49 -4.21 -11.31
CA ASP A 159 9.91 -4.48 -11.56
C ASP A 159 10.69 -4.19 -10.28
N TRP A 160 10.96 -5.24 -9.51
CA TRP A 160 11.71 -5.13 -8.25
C TRP A 160 13.21 -4.93 -8.54
N ILE A 161 13.77 -3.85 -8.01
CA ILE A 161 15.17 -3.44 -8.27
C ILE A 161 16.02 -3.58 -7.01
N TYR A 162 15.39 -3.46 -5.84
CA TYR A 162 16.10 -3.46 -4.57
C TYR A 162 16.71 -4.82 -4.23
N ASN A 163 17.99 -4.79 -3.87
CA ASN A 163 18.73 -5.93 -3.35
C ASN A 163 19.14 -5.64 -1.89
N PRO A 164 18.69 -6.46 -0.93
CA PRO A 164 19.03 -6.32 0.50
C PRO A 164 20.53 -6.40 0.79
#